data_AF-A0A2W2BBY0-F1
#
_entry.id   AF-A0A2W2BBY0-F1
#
_cell.length_a   1.000
_cell.length_b   1.000
_cell.length_c   1.000
_cell.angle_alpha   90.00
_cell.angle_beta   90.00
_cell.angle_gamma   90.00
#
_symmetry.space_group_name_H-M   'P 1'
#
loop_
_entity.id
_entity.type
_entity.pdbx_description
1 polymer ?
#
loop_
_entity_poly.entity_id
_entity_poly.type
_entity_poly.pdbx_seq_one_letter_code
_entity_poly.pdbx_strand_id
1 'polypeptide(L)'
;MSKFLLSTFIVALSFFTAARAQEIHRVGTADERAAKITEWMKETLHLTQDQIGPVTEINRRYAQMMDDLTYSAGTHADKMHQAKANDHAKEAELQKIFTQDQFTAYKKKKAVLREQLKEQAEAAQGTRY
;
A
#
# COMPACT_ATOMS: atom_id res chain seq x y z
N MET A 1 -46.14 -37.54 -20.25
CA MET A 1 -45.90 -36.27 -20.98
C MET A 1 -45.91 -35.15 -19.94
N SER A 2 -44.74 -34.79 -19.38
CA SER A 2 -43.99 -33.54 -19.70
C SER A 2 -44.81 -32.27 -19.36
N LYS A 3 -44.40 -31.30 -18.53
CA LYS A 3 -43.06 -30.79 -18.20
C LYS A 3 -43.08 -30.03 -16.86
N PHE A 4 -41.90 -30.00 -16.25
CA PHE A 4 -41.44 -29.20 -15.11
C PHE A 4 -42.07 -27.81 -14.95
N LEU A 5 -42.48 -27.49 -13.72
CA LEU A 5 -42.86 -26.15 -13.26
C LEU A 5 -41.93 -25.74 -12.10
N LEU A 6 -41.54 -24.47 -12.13
CA LEU A 6 -40.80 -23.69 -11.10
C LEU A 6 -39.34 -24.12 -10.87
N SER A 7 -38.34 -23.54 -11.55
CA SER A 7 -37.89 -22.14 -11.57
C SER A 7 -37.36 -21.63 -10.21
N THR A 8 -36.03 -21.71 -10.10
CA THR A 8 -35.12 -20.65 -9.64
C THR A 8 -35.26 -20.13 -8.20
N PHE A 9 -34.51 -20.74 -7.27
CA PHE A 9 -34.27 -20.19 -5.94
C PHE A 9 -32.85 -19.58 -5.86
N ILE A 10 -32.81 -18.25 -5.98
CA ILE A 10 -31.90 -17.32 -5.30
C ILE A 10 -30.39 -17.52 -5.54
N VAL A 11 -29.89 -16.93 -6.64
CA VAL A 11 -28.50 -16.45 -6.74
C VAL A 11 -28.45 -15.05 -6.14
N ALA A 12 -28.22 -14.94 -4.83
CA ALA A 12 -28.07 -13.64 -4.17
C ALA A 12 -27.01 -13.73 -3.07
N LEU A 13 -25.75 -14.03 -3.41
CA LEU A 13 -24.66 -13.95 -2.45
C LEU A 13 -23.30 -13.54 -3.05
N SER A 14 -23.26 -12.87 -4.22
CA SER A 14 -22.01 -12.56 -4.91
C SER A 14 -21.66 -11.06 -5.03
N PHE A 15 -22.43 -10.15 -4.43
CA PHE A 15 -22.26 -8.71 -4.65
C PHE A 15 -21.31 -7.99 -3.68
N PHE A 16 -20.74 -8.65 -2.66
CA PHE A 16 -19.87 -7.98 -1.68
C PHE A 16 -18.38 -7.95 -2.06
N THR A 17 -17.91 -8.74 -3.04
CA THR A 17 -16.48 -8.79 -3.42
C THR A 17 -16.10 -7.77 -4.50
N ALA A 18 -17.04 -7.28 -5.29
CA ALA A 18 -16.77 -6.40 -6.43
C ALA A 18 -16.18 -5.03 -6.03
N ALA A 19 -16.60 -4.48 -4.88
CA ALA A 19 -16.14 -3.18 -4.41
C ALA A 19 -14.64 -3.17 -4.05
N ARG A 20 -14.13 -4.26 -3.43
CA ARG A 20 -12.69 -4.40 -3.09
C ARG A 20 -11.84 -4.58 -4.34
N ALA A 21 -12.31 -5.39 -5.30
CA ALA A 21 -11.58 -5.63 -6.53
C ALA A 21 -11.38 -4.35 -7.37
N GLN A 22 -12.38 -3.47 -7.43
CA GLN A 22 -12.33 -2.28 -8.27
C GLN A 22 -11.34 -1.21 -7.75
N GLU A 23 -11.15 -1.10 -6.44
CA GLU A 23 -10.20 -0.16 -5.84
C GLU A 23 -8.75 -0.68 -5.89
N ILE A 24 -8.54 -1.98 -5.64
CA ILE A 24 -7.25 -2.66 -5.80
C ILE A 24 -6.71 -2.48 -7.23
N HIS A 25 -7.56 -2.52 -8.25
CA HIS A 25 -7.16 -2.33 -9.64
C HIS A 25 -6.60 -0.92 -9.96
N ARG A 26 -6.91 0.12 -9.17
CA ARG A 26 -6.41 1.48 -9.44
C ARG A 26 -5.01 1.73 -8.88
N VAL A 27 -4.67 1.08 -7.77
CA VAL A 27 -3.40 1.30 -7.05
C VAL A 27 -2.45 0.10 -7.15
N GLY A 28 -2.92 -1.02 -7.68
CA GLY A 28 -2.22 -2.31 -7.73
C GLY A 28 -2.37 -3.11 -6.43
N THR A 29 -2.12 -4.41 -6.52
CA THR A 29 -2.12 -5.31 -5.35
C THR A 29 -1.00 -4.98 -4.37
N ALA A 30 -1.09 -5.44 -3.12
CA ALA A 30 -0.02 -5.29 -2.14
C ALA A 30 1.33 -5.80 -2.68
N ASP A 31 1.32 -6.91 -3.40
CA ASP A 31 2.50 -7.56 -3.96
C ASP A 31 3.11 -6.72 -5.10
N GLU A 32 2.27 -6.18 -5.99
CA GLU A 32 2.73 -5.27 -7.06
C GLU A 32 3.31 -3.96 -6.49
N ARG A 33 2.67 -3.39 -5.47
CA ARG A 33 3.19 -2.18 -4.81
C ARG A 33 4.49 -2.47 -4.08
N ALA A 34 4.60 -3.61 -3.40
CA ALA A 34 5.82 -4.02 -2.72
C ALA A 34 6.97 -4.23 -3.71
N ALA A 35 6.71 -4.85 -4.86
CA ALA A 35 7.68 -5.01 -5.93
C ALA A 35 8.17 -3.65 -6.46
N LYS A 36 7.24 -2.72 -6.76
CA LYS A 36 7.59 -1.37 -7.24
C LYS A 36 8.44 -0.59 -6.23
N ILE A 37 8.05 -0.61 -4.96
CA ILE A 37 8.80 0.07 -3.89
C ILE A 37 10.18 -0.57 -3.74
N THR A 38 10.27 -1.89 -3.83
CA THR A 38 11.56 -2.59 -3.70
C THR A 38 12.48 -2.31 -4.88
N GLU A 39 11.96 -2.27 -6.10
CA GLU A 39 12.76 -1.89 -7.28
C GLU A 39 13.27 -0.45 -7.14
N TRP A 40 12.41 0.49 -6.72
CA TRP A 40 12.84 1.85 -6.43
C TRP A 40 13.94 1.91 -5.35
N MET A 41 13.82 1.13 -4.27
CA MET A 41 14.86 1.04 -3.23
C MET A 41 16.15 0.43 -3.78
N LYS A 42 16.05 -0.61 -4.61
CA LYS A 42 17.20 -1.25 -5.26
C LYS A 42 17.96 -0.26 -6.14
N GLU A 43 17.26 0.51 -6.97
CA GLU A 43 17.88 1.52 -7.84
C GLU A 43 18.46 2.69 -7.04
N THR A 44 17.74 3.15 -6.01
CA THR A 44 18.10 4.38 -5.28
C THR A 44 19.13 4.16 -4.18
N LEU A 45 19.12 2.97 -3.56
CA LEU A 45 19.97 2.63 -2.42
C LEU A 45 21.02 1.58 -2.79
N HIS A 46 21.03 1.11 -4.04
CA HIS A 46 21.93 0.06 -4.52
C HIS A 46 21.88 -1.18 -3.61
N LEU A 47 20.66 -1.70 -3.38
CA LEU A 47 20.47 -2.88 -2.55
C LEU A 47 21.26 -4.07 -3.11
N THR A 48 21.92 -4.80 -2.23
CA THR A 48 22.59 -6.06 -2.57
C THR A 48 21.55 -7.17 -2.80
N GLN A 49 21.95 -8.24 -3.49
CA GLN A 49 21.06 -9.35 -3.79
C GLN A 49 20.44 -9.97 -2.51
N ASP A 50 21.21 -10.05 -1.43
CA ASP A 50 20.76 -10.61 -0.15
C ASP A 50 19.78 -9.69 0.59
N GLN A 51 19.78 -8.38 0.29
CA GLN A 51 18.85 -7.42 0.90
C GLN A 51 17.48 -7.39 0.19
N ILE A 52 17.42 -7.73 -1.10
CA ILE A 52 16.19 -7.59 -1.92
C ILE A 52 15.04 -8.43 -1.35
N GLY A 53 15.29 -9.69 -1.00
CA GLY A 53 14.27 -10.61 -0.47
C GLY A 53 13.62 -10.09 0.82
N PRO A 54 14.41 -9.86 1.88
CA PRO A 54 13.92 -9.29 3.15
C PRO A 54 13.19 -7.95 2.99
N VAL A 55 13.71 -7.06 2.13
CA VAL A 55 13.07 -5.76 1.85
C VAL A 55 11.72 -5.92 1.17
N THR A 56 11.62 -6.84 0.19
CA THR A 56 10.36 -7.13 -0.49
C THR A 56 9.31 -7.62 0.49
N GLU A 57 9.67 -8.54 1.37
CA GLU A 57 8.74 -9.10 2.37
C GLU A 57 8.26 -8.04 3.36
N ILE A 58 9.15 -7.18 3.85
CA ILE A 58 8.77 -6.04 4.70
C ILE A 58 7.81 -5.11 3.93
N ASN A 59 8.16 -4.72 2.71
CA ASN A 59 7.31 -3.83 1.90
C ASN A 59 5.92 -4.44 1.65
N ARG A 60 5.86 -5.76 1.40
CA ARG A 60 4.62 -6.52 1.21
C ARG A 60 3.75 -6.49 2.45
N ARG A 61 4.30 -6.85 3.61
CA ARG A 61 3.54 -6.88 4.87
C ARG A 61 2.93 -5.51 5.20
N TYR A 62 3.71 -4.44 5.05
CA TYR A 62 3.19 -3.09 5.30
C TYR A 62 2.23 -2.59 4.21
N ALA A 63 2.37 -3.06 2.96
CA ALA A 63 1.37 -2.78 1.93
C ALA A 63 0.02 -3.43 2.26
N GLN A 64 0.01 -4.66 2.76
CA GLN A 64 -1.20 -5.37 3.23
C GLN A 64 -1.83 -4.67 4.42
N MET A 65 -1.03 -4.26 5.42
CA MET A 65 -1.53 -3.49 6.57
C MET A 65 -2.21 -2.19 6.15
N MET A 66 -1.72 -1.53 5.10
CA MET A 66 -2.35 -0.33 4.57
C MET A 66 -3.66 -0.61 3.82
N ASP A 67 -3.76 -1.75 3.13
CA ASP A 67 -5.03 -2.19 2.53
C ASP A 67 -6.06 -2.45 3.63
N ASP A 68 -5.69 -3.21 4.67
CA ASP A 68 -6.57 -3.50 5.80
C ASP A 68 -7.02 -2.23 6.52
N LEU A 69 -6.10 -1.28 6.72
CA LEU A 69 -6.38 0.02 7.33
C LEU A 69 -7.38 0.84 6.52
N THR A 70 -7.27 0.81 5.19
CA THR A 70 -8.19 1.51 4.28
C THR A 70 -9.63 1.05 4.52
N TYR A 71 -9.83 -0.27 4.66
CA TYR A 71 -11.15 -0.88 4.88
C TYR A 71 -11.58 -0.99 6.34
N SER A 72 -10.70 -0.66 7.29
CA SER A 72 -11.02 -0.71 8.73
C SER A 72 -12.07 0.32 9.13
N ALA A 73 -12.77 0.07 10.25
CA ALA A 73 -13.61 1.07 10.89
C ALA A 73 -12.73 2.12 11.60
N GLY A 74 -13.22 3.35 11.72
CA GLY A 74 -12.52 4.44 12.41
C GLY A 74 -12.58 5.76 11.67
N THR A 75 -12.22 6.84 12.36
CA THR A 75 -12.17 8.16 11.73
C THR A 75 -10.97 8.26 10.78
N HIS A 76 -11.00 9.23 9.87
CA HIS A 76 -9.85 9.53 9.02
C HIS A 76 -8.59 9.87 9.84
N ALA A 77 -8.76 10.55 10.99
CA ALA A 77 -7.66 10.90 11.88
C ALA A 77 -7.02 9.65 12.50
N ASP A 78 -7.83 8.68 12.95
CA ASP A 78 -7.34 7.42 13.52
C ASP A 78 -6.56 6.62 12.48
N LYS A 79 -7.09 6.53 11.26
CA LYS A 79 -6.41 5.86 10.15
C LYS A 79 -5.10 6.54 9.81
N MET A 80 -5.06 7.87 9.77
CA MET A 80 -3.81 8.61 9.53
C MET A 80 -2.78 8.37 10.64
N HIS A 81 -3.21 8.30 11.90
CA HIS A 81 -2.33 7.98 13.03
C HIS A 81 -1.74 6.57 12.89
N GLN A 82 -2.57 5.57 12.59
CA GLN A 82 -2.12 4.20 12.38
C GLN A 82 -1.20 4.06 11.16
N ALA A 83 -1.49 4.76 10.06
CA ALA A 83 -0.64 4.78 8.88
C ALA A 83 0.77 5.33 9.21
N LYS A 84 0.85 6.39 10.01
CA LYS A 84 2.14 6.93 10.50
C LYS A 84 2.87 5.92 11.37
N ALA A 85 2.18 5.28 12.30
CA ALA A 85 2.76 4.24 13.16
C ALA A 85 3.33 3.08 12.32
N ASN A 86 2.57 2.60 11.33
CA ASN A 86 3.02 1.57 10.39
C ASN A 86 4.25 2.01 9.59
N ASP A 87 4.30 3.27 9.12
CA ASP A 87 5.46 3.79 8.40
C ASP A 87 6.72 3.89 9.28
N HIS A 88 6.58 4.24 10.56
CA HIS A 88 7.68 4.24 11.53
C HIS A 88 8.17 2.81 11.83
N ALA A 89 7.25 1.87 12.04
CA ALA A 89 7.59 0.47 12.29
C ALA A 89 8.32 -0.15 11.08
N LYS A 90 7.84 0.11 9.86
CA LYS A 90 8.51 -0.31 8.61
C LYS A 90 9.93 0.22 8.54
N GLU A 91 10.12 1.50 8.82
CA GLU A 91 11.44 2.13 8.79
C GLU A 91 12.41 1.49 9.79
N ALA A 92 11.95 1.20 11.01
CA ALA A 92 12.76 0.53 12.02
C ALA A 92 13.16 -0.89 11.62
N GLU A 93 12.32 -1.60 10.87
CA GLU A 93 12.66 -2.91 10.32
C GLU A 93 13.64 -2.83 9.16
N LEU A 94 13.43 -1.89 8.22
CA LEU A 94 14.35 -1.66 7.10
C LEU A 94 15.74 -1.25 7.59
N GLN A 95 15.83 -0.47 8.66
CA GLN A 95 17.11 -0.06 9.27
C GLN A 95 17.98 -1.27 9.67
N LYS A 96 17.38 -2.41 10.03
CA LYS A 96 18.12 -3.61 10.43
C LYS A 96 18.75 -4.34 9.23
N ILE A 97 18.28 -4.06 8.01
CA ILE A 97 18.77 -4.68 6.77
C ILE A 97 19.75 -3.78 6.04
N PHE A 98 19.53 -2.46 6.11
CA PHE A 98 20.33 -1.47 5.41
C PHE A 98 21.67 -1.21 6.11
N THR A 99 22.69 -0.86 5.33
CA THR A 99 23.86 -0.20 5.88
C THR A 99 23.49 1.20 6.37
N GLN A 100 24.36 1.81 7.17
CA GLN A 100 24.15 3.18 7.67
C GLN A 100 23.97 4.19 6.53
N ASP A 101 24.75 4.06 5.45
CA ASP A 101 24.68 4.93 4.28
C ASP A 101 23.38 4.74 3.51
N GLN A 102 22.96 3.49 3.28
CA GLN A 102 21.69 3.17 2.64
C GLN A 102 20.51 3.71 3.44
N PHE A 103 20.53 3.57 4.77
CA PHE A 103 19.47 4.08 5.63
C PHE A 103 19.41 5.62 5.61
N THR A 104 20.58 6.28 5.62
CA THR A 104 20.67 7.73 5.51
C THR A 104 20.10 8.22 4.16
N ALA A 105 20.46 7.56 3.06
CA ALA A 105 19.93 7.85 1.73
C ALA A 105 18.41 7.63 1.66
N TYR A 106 17.91 6.54 2.25
CA TYR A 106 16.48 6.25 2.36
C TYR A 106 15.73 7.38 3.06
N LYS A 107 16.20 7.81 4.25
CA LYS A 107 15.58 8.90 5.01
C LYS A 107 15.51 10.20 4.21
N LYS A 108 16.60 10.56 3.52
CA LYS A 108 16.67 11.76 2.67
C LYS A 108 15.65 11.68 1.52
N LYS A 109 15.62 10.56 0.80
CA LYS A 109 14.72 10.37 -0.35
C LYS A 109 13.25 10.34 0.08
N LYS A 110 12.95 9.70 1.20
CA LYS A 110 11.62 9.69 1.81
C LYS A 110 11.15 11.09 2.20
N ALA A 111 12.03 11.93 2.75
CA ALA A 111 11.70 13.33 3.05
C ALA A 111 11.34 14.13 1.79
N VAL A 112 12.13 13.97 0.72
CA VAL A 112 11.84 14.62 -0.58
C VAL A 112 10.48 14.18 -1.13
N LEU A 113 10.18 12.88 -1.12
CA LEU A 113 8.88 12.37 -1.58
C LEU A 113 7.72 12.93 -0.74
N ARG A 114 7.89 13.06 0.58
CA ARG A 114 6.86 13.64 1.45
C ARG A 114 6.60 15.11 1.13
N GLU A 115 7.64 15.89 0.85
CA GLU A 115 7.46 17.29 0.46
C GLU A 115 6.76 17.41 -0.89
N GLN A 116 7.17 16.61 -1.88
CA GLN A 116 6.51 16.57 -3.19
C GLN A 116 5.02 16.21 -3.09
N LEU A 117 4.67 15.25 -2.25
CA LEU A 117 3.26 14.88 -2.02
C LEU A 117 2.48 16.01 -1.35
N LYS A 118 3.10 16.75 -0.44
CA LYS A 118 2.50 17.92 0.20
C LYS A 118 2.26 19.05 -0.80
N GLU A 119 3.27 19.40 -1.59
CA GLU A 119 3.16 20.42 -2.65
C GLU A 119 2.05 20.06 -3.66
N GLN A 120 1.96 18.79 -4.07
CA GLN A 120 0.89 18.32 -4.94
C GLN A 120 -0.50 18.44 -4.29
N ALA A 121 -0.61 18.09 -3.00
CA ALA A 121 -1.87 18.22 -2.27
C ALA A 121 -2.31 19.67 -2.12
N GLU A 122 -1.38 20.59 -1.87
CA GLU A 122 -1.63 22.04 -1.80
C GLU A 122 -2.04 22.61 -3.17
N ALA A 123 -1.32 22.25 -4.24
CA ALA A 123 -1.65 22.69 -5.61
C ALA A 123 -3.05 22.21 -6.06
N ALA A 124 -3.43 20.98 -5.70
CA ALA A 124 -4.75 20.42 -5.99
C ALA A 124 -5.90 21.12 -5.20
N GLN A 125 -5.58 21.72 -4.05
CA GLN A 125 -6.55 22.52 -3.28
C GLN A 125 -6.64 23.96 -3.81
N GLY A 126 -5.52 24.54 -4.26
CA GLY A 126 -5.48 25.88 -4.85
C GLY A 126 -6.15 26.00 -6.22
N THR A 127 -6.27 24.90 -6.98
CA THR A 127 -6.95 24.86 -8.30
C THR A 127 -8.47 24.69 -8.21
N ARG A 128 -9.04 24.64 -7.00
CA ARG A 128 -10.49 24.49 -6.76
C ARG A 128 -11.24 25.82 -6.54
N TYR A 129 -10.62 26.96 -6.79
CA TYR A 129 -11.20 28.29 -6.65
C TYR A 129 -11.05 29.12 -7.93
#